data_AF-A0A423P0R7-F1
#
_entry.id   AF-A0A423P0R7-F1
#
_cell.length_a   1.000
_cell.length_b   1.000
_cell.length_c   1.000
_cell.angle_alpha   90.00
_cell.angle_beta   90.00
_cell.angle_gamma   90.00
#
_symmetry.space_group_name_H-M   'P 1'
#
loop_
_entity.id
_entity.type
_entity.pdbx_description
1 polymer ?
#
loop_
_entity_poly.entity_id
_entity_poly.type
_entity_poly.pdbx_seq_one_letter_code
_entity_poly.pdbx_strand_id
1 'polypeptide(L)'
;MLGMSRKQWVKWFKKLLKYGLFVYVCYCVVDFYIREAEVAEAMAIYYADQEACQKKLASLKQVPILGGSYVDKTLVPEFYVGMPELSNKKACLANTLKGHFWWTGTEIRSYHDQSVKPTPETWRLYKVNAGLYTRKETAEPHERGYRHVNWPDELIVKLKNYPGLELWLNAPPPHFKNEASVRKFVIADWPRRDGTPRLISCNGLIRPAAEEELTDEKLAKLSRVELENLDFGSLNFFCTVELHSFDFSGGHGRVSLGLSSLRESPEMLKFLSGYLSRSVITRK
;
A
#
# COMPACT_ATOMS: atom_id res chain seq x y z
N MET A 1 51.88 49.17 -32.27
CA MET A 1 50.55 48.63 -31.93
C MET A 1 49.76 48.45 -33.23
N LEU A 2 49.67 47.23 -33.75
CA LEU A 2 49.02 46.95 -35.03
C LEU A 2 47.49 47.07 -34.86
N GLY A 3 46.90 48.14 -35.39
CA GLY A 3 45.45 48.35 -35.41
C GLY A 3 44.77 47.37 -36.36
N MET A 4 44.21 46.29 -35.84
CA MET A 4 43.41 45.36 -36.63
C MET A 4 42.15 46.05 -37.17
N SER A 5 41.88 45.87 -38.46
CA SER A 5 40.62 46.31 -39.09
C SER A 5 39.41 45.63 -38.44
N ARG A 6 38.30 46.36 -38.30
CA ARG A 6 37.01 45.86 -37.76
C ARG A 6 36.57 44.53 -38.42
N LYS A 7 36.87 44.33 -39.72
CA LYS A 7 36.58 43.07 -40.43
C LYS A 7 37.46 41.90 -39.99
N GLN A 8 38.73 42.14 -39.67
CA GLN A 8 39.63 41.11 -39.14
C GLN A 8 39.27 40.73 -37.71
N TRP A 9 38.86 41.70 -36.89
CA TRP A 9 38.41 41.47 -35.51
C TRP A 9 37.15 40.60 -35.46
N VAL A 10 36.16 40.89 -36.32
CA VAL A 10 34.95 40.06 -36.47
C VAL A 10 35.27 38.64 -36.96
N LYS A 11 36.23 38.48 -37.89
CA LYS A 11 36.68 37.15 -38.35
C LYS A 11 37.34 36.37 -37.21
N TRP A 12 38.20 37.02 -36.42
CA TRP A 12 38.86 36.42 -35.26
C TRP A 12 37.87 36.01 -34.17
N PHE A 13 36.91 36.88 -33.85
CA PHE A 13 35.86 36.58 -32.87
C PHE A 13 34.98 35.40 -33.30
N LYS A 14 34.54 35.36 -34.57
CA LYS A 14 33.80 34.21 -35.11
C LYS A 14 34.60 32.91 -35.04
N LYS A 15 35.91 32.99 -35.28
CA LYS A 15 36.82 31.85 -35.21
C LYS A 15 36.94 31.34 -33.76
N LEU A 16 37.17 32.24 -32.80
CA LEU A 16 37.22 31.91 -31.37
C LEU A 16 35.89 31.34 -30.86
N LEU A 17 34.75 31.91 -31.26
CA LEU A 17 33.44 31.39 -30.88
C LEU A 17 33.20 29.98 -31.44
N LYS A 18 33.60 29.72 -32.69
CA LYS A 18 33.47 28.39 -33.31
C LYS A 18 34.32 27.34 -32.59
N TYR A 19 35.57 27.65 -32.29
CA TYR A 19 36.45 26.72 -31.56
C TYR A 19 36.03 26.57 -30.09
N GLY A 20 35.63 27.65 -29.44
CA GLY A 20 35.09 27.61 -28.07
C GLY A 20 33.84 26.77 -27.95
N LEU A 21 32.89 26.90 -28.91
CA LEU A 21 31.71 26.06 -28.98
C LEU A 21 32.08 24.59 -29.22
N PHE A 22 33.03 24.32 -30.11
CA PHE A 22 33.49 22.96 -30.37
C PHE A 22 34.10 22.32 -29.10
N VAL A 23 34.99 23.03 -28.41
CA VAL A 23 35.58 22.57 -27.13
C VAL A 23 34.51 22.35 -26.06
N TYR A 24 33.54 23.26 -25.95
CA TYR A 24 32.42 23.11 -25.02
C TYR A 24 31.57 21.88 -25.32
N VAL A 25 31.22 21.64 -26.59
CA VAL A 25 30.48 20.44 -27.00
C VAL A 25 31.29 19.18 -26.70
N CYS A 26 32.59 19.15 -26.99
CA CYS A 26 33.46 18.03 -26.62
C CYS A 26 33.49 17.78 -25.10
N TYR A 27 33.61 18.85 -24.30
CA TYR A 27 33.56 18.75 -22.84
C TYR A 27 32.22 18.16 -22.36
N CYS A 28 31.09 18.66 -22.86
CA CYS A 28 29.77 18.16 -22.48
C CYS A 28 29.57 16.68 -22.87
N VAL A 29 30.08 16.25 -24.02
CA VAL A 29 30.02 14.85 -24.44
C VAL A 29 30.85 13.98 -23.49
N VAL A 30 32.08 14.39 -23.15
CA VAL A 30 32.93 13.66 -22.21
C VAL A 30 32.31 13.59 -20.81
N ASP A 31 31.82 14.71 -20.28
CA ASP A 31 31.12 14.78 -18.98
C ASP A 31 29.89 13.87 -18.95
N PHE A 32 29.12 13.85 -20.04
CA PHE A 32 27.97 12.95 -20.17
C PHE A 32 28.39 11.48 -20.10
N TYR A 33 29.42 11.07 -20.84
CA TYR A 33 29.93 9.69 -20.79
C TYR A 33 30.48 9.29 -19.42
N ILE A 34 31.18 10.21 -18.74
CA ILE A 34 31.69 9.96 -17.38
C ILE A 34 30.54 9.75 -16.40
N ARG A 35 29.55 10.65 -16.41
CA ARG A 35 28.36 10.52 -15.54
C ARG A 35 27.56 9.27 -15.83
N GLU A 36 27.43 8.89 -17.10
CA GLU A 36 26.76 7.64 -17.49
C GLU A 36 27.51 6.42 -16.95
N ALA A 37 28.84 6.39 -17.06
CA ALA A 37 29.67 5.32 -16.51
C ALA A 37 29.60 5.23 -14.98
N GLU A 38 29.68 6.37 -14.28
CA GLU A 38 29.56 6.44 -12.82
C GLU A 38 28.18 5.97 -12.33
N VAL A 39 27.11 6.37 -13.02
CA VAL A 39 25.75 5.91 -12.71
C VAL A 39 25.62 4.41 -12.99
N ALA A 40 26.18 3.90 -14.09
CA ALA A 40 26.14 2.47 -14.40
C ALA A 40 26.91 1.64 -13.35
N GLU A 41 28.09 2.09 -12.91
CA GLU A 41 28.87 1.45 -11.86
C GLU A 41 28.12 1.46 -10.51
N ALA A 42 27.57 2.62 -10.12
CA ALA A 42 26.78 2.74 -8.89
C ALA A 42 25.54 1.83 -8.91
N MET A 43 24.87 1.72 -10.06
CA MET A 43 23.74 0.82 -10.24
C MET A 43 24.15 -0.65 -10.18
N ALA A 44 25.30 -1.02 -10.78
CA ALA A 44 25.83 -2.38 -10.72
C ALA A 44 26.16 -2.81 -9.28
N ILE A 45 26.82 -1.93 -8.51
CA ILE A 45 27.10 -2.16 -7.08
C ILE A 45 25.80 -2.29 -6.30
N TYR A 46 24.84 -1.38 -6.53
CA TYR A 46 23.53 -1.42 -5.87
C TYR A 46 22.80 -2.74 -6.12
N TYR A 47 22.76 -3.23 -7.36
CA TYR A 47 22.11 -4.50 -7.68
C TYR A 47 22.84 -5.70 -7.06
N ALA A 48 24.18 -5.70 -7.06
CA ALA A 48 24.96 -6.76 -6.42
C ALA A 48 24.72 -6.81 -4.90
N ASP A 49 24.69 -5.66 -4.23
CA ASP A 49 24.40 -5.56 -2.79
C ASP A 49 22.95 -5.99 -2.47
N GLN A 50 21.98 -5.61 -3.32
CA GLN A 50 20.58 -6.04 -3.22
C GLN A 50 20.46 -7.56 -3.35
N GLU A 51 21.13 -8.17 -4.33
CA GLU A 51 21.11 -9.61 -4.55
C GLU A 51 21.75 -10.38 -3.37
N ALA A 52 22.91 -9.92 -2.91
CA ALA A 52 23.59 -10.49 -1.75
C ALA A 52 22.72 -10.41 -0.49
N CYS A 53 22.06 -9.27 -0.27
CA CYS A 53 21.14 -9.13 0.84
C CYS A 53 19.91 -10.04 0.70
N GLN A 54 19.30 -10.12 -0.49
CA GLN A 54 18.16 -10.99 -0.72
C GLN A 54 18.51 -12.47 -0.43
N LYS A 55 19.68 -12.94 -0.89
CA LYS A 55 20.19 -14.28 -0.59
C LYS A 55 20.36 -14.50 0.91
N LYS A 56 20.88 -13.50 1.64
CA LYS A 56 21.02 -13.54 3.09
C LYS A 56 19.66 -13.59 3.81
N LEU A 57 18.68 -12.76 3.43
CA LEU A 57 17.35 -12.79 4.03
C LEU A 57 16.61 -14.09 3.74
N ALA A 58 16.83 -14.68 2.56
CA ALA A 58 16.23 -15.96 2.18
C ALA A 58 16.71 -17.11 3.10
N SER A 59 17.99 -17.15 3.48
CA SER A 59 18.56 -18.23 4.30
C SER A 59 18.21 -18.15 5.79
N LEU A 60 17.85 -16.97 6.30
CA LEU A 60 17.47 -16.80 7.71
C LEU A 60 16.05 -17.32 7.96
N LYS A 61 15.79 -17.96 9.10
CA LYS A 61 14.41 -18.23 9.56
C LYS A 61 13.76 -16.97 10.13
N GLN A 62 14.52 -16.23 10.93
CA GLN A 62 14.13 -14.95 11.51
C GLN A 62 14.85 -13.82 10.77
N VAL A 63 14.11 -12.98 10.07
CA VAL A 63 14.67 -11.86 9.31
C VAL A 63 14.61 -10.58 10.14
N PRO A 64 15.70 -9.81 10.22
CA PRO A 64 15.69 -8.54 10.94
C PRO A 64 14.87 -7.50 10.18
N ILE A 65 14.13 -6.67 10.92
CA ILE A 65 13.37 -5.53 10.38
C ILE A 65 13.91 -4.22 10.95
N LEU A 66 13.56 -3.10 10.33
CA LEU A 66 13.97 -1.78 10.81
C LEU A 66 13.58 -1.59 12.28
N GLY A 67 14.47 -1.05 13.11
CA GLY A 67 14.20 -0.74 14.52
C GLY A 67 14.45 -1.85 15.55
N GLY A 68 14.98 -3.02 15.14
CA GLY A 68 15.60 -4.01 16.04
C GLY A 68 14.84 -5.31 16.29
N SER A 69 13.56 -5.41 15.88
CA SER A 69 12.80 -6.65 15.91
C SER A 69 13.13 -7.60 14.76
N TYR A 70 12.58 -8.81 14.83
CA TYR A 70 12.69 -9.83 13.79
C TYR A 70 11.30 -10.33 13.39
N VAL A 71 11.16 -10.85 12.17
CA VAL A 71 9.99 -11.61 11.72
C VAL A 71 10.39 -13.06 11.52
N ASP A 72 9.70 -13.99 12.19
CA ASP A 72 9.86 -15.42 11.97
C ASP A 72 9.03 -15.89 10.76
N LYS A 73 9.72 -16.20 9.66
CA LYS A 73 9.08 -16.61 8.41
C LYS A 73 8.35 -17.96 8.52
N THR A 74 8.72 -18.79 9.51
CA THR A 74 8.08 -20.10 9.69
C THR A 74 6.65 -19.98 10.23
N LEU A 75 6.31 -18.84 10.83
CA LEU A 75 4.98 -18.55 11.36
C LEU A 75 4.07 -17.84 10.34
N VAL A 76 4.60 -17.48 9.17
CA VAL A 76 3.89 -16.79 8.09
C VAL A 76 4.27 -17.38 6.72
N PRO A 77 4.21 -18.70 6.52
CA PRO A 77 4.72 -19.36 5.31
C PRO A 77 3.96 -18.95 4.03
N GLU A 78 2.76 -18.38 4.15
CA GLU A 78 1.95 -17.89 3.03
C GLU A 78 2.47 -16.56 2.45
N PHE A 79 3.35 -15.88 3.17
CA PHE A 79 3.79 -14.53 2.84
C PHE A 79 5.26 -14.49 2.46
N TYR A 80 5.56 -13.76 1.39
CA TYR A 80 6.92 -13.35 1.12
C TYR A 80 7.32 -12.26 2.09
N VAL A 81 8.28 -12.57 2.95
CA VAL A 81 8.93 -11.61 3.85
C VAL A 81 10.28 -11.27 3.25
N GLY A 82 10.37 -10.11 2.62
CA GLY A 82 11.58 -9.69 1.94
C GLY A 82 11.43 -8.42 1.13
N MET A 83 12.52 -7.69 1.08
CA MET A 83 12.97 -6.71 0.10
C MET A 83 14.11 -5.99 0.82
N PRO A 84 15.32 -5.92 0.23
CA PRO A 84 16.46 -5.36 0.91
C PRO A 84 16.26 -3.86 1.13
N GLU A 85 16.26 -3.43 2.38
CA GLU A 85 16.59 -2.05 2.70
C GLU A 85 18.05 -1.98 3.12
N LEU A 86 18.91 -1.50 2.21
CA LEU A 86 20.28 -1.12 2.55
C LEU A 86 20.22 0.22 3.29
N SER A 87 19.90 0.18 4.58
CA SER A 87 20.00 1.39 5.42
C SER A 87 21.42 1.97 5.37
N ASN A 88 21.61 3.24 5.74
CA ASN A 88 22.88 3.99 5.75
C ASN A 88 24.11 3.28 6.39
N LYS A 89 23.93 2.08 6.98
CA LYS A 89 24.96 1.22 7.58
C LYS A 89 25.13 -0.15 6.89
N LYS A 90 24.62 -0.36 5.66
CA LYS A 90 24.64 -1.66 4.93
C LYS A 90 23.99 -2.83 5.69
N ALA A 91 23.11 -2.55 6.66
CA ALA A 91 22.39 -3.60 7.36
C ALA A 91 21.33 -4.18 6.41
N CYS A 92 21.42 -5.48 6.14
CA CYS A 92 20.47 -6.20 5.31
C CYS A 92 19.20 -6.50 6.11
N LEU A 93 18.14 -5.73 5.88
CA LEU A 93 16.86 -5.79 6.59
C LEU A 93 15.72 -6.15 5.64
N ALA A 94 14.72 -6.85 6.16
CA ALA A 94 13.45 -7.02 5.48
C ALA A 94 12.56 -5.79 5.75
N ASN A 95 12.11 -5.12 4.69
CA ASN A 95 11.23 -3.96 4.81
C ASN A 95 9.79 -4.21 4.30
N THR A 96 9.52 -5.40 3.73
CA THR A 96 8.21 -5.70 3.13
C THR A 96 7.75 -7.11 3.47
N LEU A 97 6.44 -7.24 3.74
CA LEU A 97 5.70 -8.49 3.78
C LEU A 97 4.58 -8.42 2.75
N LYS A 98 4.55 -9.34 1.78
CA LYS A 98 3.54 -9.36 0.72
C LYS A 98 3.08 -10.78 0.42
N GLY A 99 1.81 -10.94 0.06
CA GLY A 99 1.28 -12.24 -0.33
C GLY A 99 -0.17 -12.17 -0.76
N HIS A 100 -0.59 -13.21 -1.48
CA HIS A 100 -1.99 -13.52 -1.70
C HIS A 100 -2.32 -14.73 -0.83
N PHE A 101 -3.52 -14.77 -0.27
CA PHE A 101 -3.94 -15.86 0.59
C PHE A 101 -5.45 -16.05 0.53
N TRP A 102 -5.86 -17.29 0.78
CA TRP A 102 -7.26 -17.65 0.94
C TRP A 102 -7.65 -17.56 2.41
N TRP A 103 -8.75 -16.90 2.69
CA TRP A 103 -9.43 -16.95 3.99
C TRP A 103 -10.54 -17.99 3.93
N THR A 104 -10.54 -18.92 4.88
CA THR A 104 -11.50 -20.03 4.94
C THR A 104 -12.71 -19.75 5.84
N GLY A 105 -12.75 -18.58 6.48
CA GLY A 105 -13.65 -18.27 7.59
C GLY A 105 -13.01 -18.48 8.96
N THR A 106 -11.92 -19.25 9.07
CA THR A 106 -11.27 -19.53 10.36
C THR A 106 -9.74 -19.53 10.31
N GLU A 107 -9.16 -19.76 9.13
CA GLU A 107 -7.71 -19.83 8.94
C GLU A 107 -7.28 -19.23 7.60
N ILE A 108 -5.98 -18.97 7.51
CA ILE A 108 -5.31 -18.51 6.29
C ILE A 108 -4.70 -19.73 5.59
N ARG A 109 -4.91 -19.81 4.28
CA ARG A 109 -4.29 -20.82 3.41
C ARG A 109 -3.48 -20.15 2.32
N SER A 110 -2.35 -20.77 1.98
CA SER A 110 -1.50 -20.29 0.90
C SER A 110 -2.26 -20.23 -0.42
N TYR A 111 -2.12 -19.13 -1.16
CA TYR A 111 -2.69 -19.02 -2.50
C TYR A 111 -2.18 -20.10 -3.47
N HIS A 112 -0.97 -20.59 -3.25
CA HIS A 112 -0.33 -21.61 -4.07
C HIS A 112 -0.63 -23.05 -3.64
N ASP A 113 -1.46 -23.25 -2.60
CA ASP A 113 -1.84 -24.59 -2.15
C ASP A 113 -2.66 -25.31 -3.24
N GLN A 114 -2.05 -26.31 -3.85
CA GLN A 114 -2.67 -27.09 -4.94
C GLN A 114 -3.53 -28.24 -4.41
N SER A 115 -3.51 -28.52 -3.11
CA SER A 115 -4.21 -29.67 -2.52
C SER A 115 -5.74 -29.51 -2.48
N VAL A 116 -6.25 -28.29 -2.69
CA VAL A 116 -7.66 -27.94 -2.52
C VAL A 116 -8.29 -27.48 -3.86
N LYS A 117 -8.07 -28.22 -4.95
CA LYS A 117 -8.70 -27.93 -6.25
C LYS A 117 -9.94 -28.81 -6.47
N PRO A 118 -11.13 -28.24 -6.76
CA PRO A 118 -11.41 -26.80 -6.90
C PRO A 118 -11.46 -26.08 -5.54
N THR A 119 -11.06 -24.80 -5.54
CA THR A 119 -11.14 -23.95 -4.33
C THR A 119 -12.60 -23.82 -3.90
N PRO A 120 -12.94 -24.03 -2.61
CA PRO A 120 -14.31 -23.90 -2.14
C PRO A 120 -14.86 -22.50 -2.41
N GLU A 121 -16.11 -22.41 -2.84
CA GLU A 121 -16.79 -21.13 -3.13
C GLU A 121 -16.94 -20.23 -1.90
N THR A 122 -16.83 -20.80 -0.69
CA THR A 122 -16.86 -20.06 0.57
C THR A 122 -15.54 -19.34 0.85
N TRP A 123 -14.44 -19.73 0.20
CA TRP A 123 -13.14 -19.11 0.46
C TRP A 123 -13.07 -17.74 -0.21
N ARG A 124 -12.35 -16.83 0.45
CA ARG A 124 -12.19 -15.45 0.02
C ARG A 124 -10.74 -15.12 -0.25
N LEU A 125 -10.47 -14.50 -1.39
CA LEU A 125 -9.11 -14.13 -1.79
C LEU A 125 -8.77 -12.73 -1.26
N TYR A 126 -7.64 -12.65 -0.59
CA TYR A 126 -7.07 -11.40 -0.13
C TYR A 126 -5.63 -11.24 -0.59
N LYS A 127 -5.19 -9.99 -0.68
CA LYS A 127 -3.81 -9.62 -0.93
C LYS A 127 -3.35 -8.66 0.16
N VAL A 128 -2.21 -8.94 0.77
CA VAL A 128 -1.55 -8.01 1.70
C VAL A 128 -0.27 -7.47 1.09
N ASN A 129 -0.01 -6.19 1.34
CA ASN A 129 1.29 -5.56 1.13
C ASN A 129 1.58 -4.64 2.33
N ALA A 130 2.52 -5.04 3.17
CA ALA A 130 2.85 -4.37 4.41
C ALA A 130 4.32 -3.94 4.46
N GLY A 131 4.57 -2.74 4.98
CA GLY A 131 5.89 -2.30 5.36
C GLY A 131 6.27 -2.91 6.71
N LEU A 132 7.53 -3.32 6.86
CA LEU A 132 8.06 -3.95 8.06
C LEU A 132 8.97 -3.00 8.83
N TYR A 133 8.61 -2.75 10.08
CA TYR A 133 9.42 -1.99 11.02
C TYR A 133 8.98 -2.26 12.45
N THR A 134 9.90 -2.04 13.37
CA THR A 134 9.68 -2.12 14.81
C THR A 134 8.88 -0.91 15.20
N ARG A 135 7.61 -1.13 15.52
CA ARG A 135 6.73 -0.05 15.90
C ARG A 135 7.08 0.41 17.31
N LYS A 136 7.46 1.67 17.45
CA LYS A 136 7.46 2.33 18.76
C LYS A 136 6.01 2.49 19.20
N GLU A 137 5.72 2.18 20.46
CA GLU A 137 4.40 2.45 21.02
C GLU A 137 4.21 3.96 21.12
N THR A 138 3.55 4.54 20.12
CA THR A 138 3.09 5.93 20.17
C THR A 138 1.59 5.92 20.36
N ALA A 139 1.12 6.66 21.36
CA ALA A 139 -0.29 6.96 21.57
C ALA A 139 -0.76 8.17 20.72
N GLU A 140 0.16 8.78 19.98
CA GLU A 140 -0.15 9.92 19.12
C GLU A 140 -1.11 9.50 17.99
N PRO A 141 -2.11 10.34 17.67
CA PRO A 141 -3.05 10.08 16.59
C PRO A 141 -2.31 9.91 15.26
N HIS A 142 -2.78 9.00 14.41
CA HIS A 142 -2.25 8.93 13.06
C HIS A 142 -2.56 10.22 12.30
N GLU A 143 -1.53 10.87 11.75
CA GLU A 143 -1.69 12.12 10.99
C GLU A 143 -2.54 11.94 9.71
N ARG A 144 -2.71 10.69 9.25
CA ARG A 144 -3.40 10.35 8.00
C ARG A 144 -4.59 9.43 8.24
N GLY A 145 -5.63 9.62 7.44
CA GLY A 145 -6.85 8.81 7.50
C GLY A 145 -8.01 9.50 8.20
N TYR A 146 -9.00 8.70 8.58
CA TYR A 146 -10.19 9.18 9.27
C TYR A 146 -9.84 9.62 10.69
N ARG A 147 -10.32 10.79 11.12
CA ARG A 147 -9.92 11.40 12.42
C ARG A 147 -11.05 11.46 13.45
N HIS A 148 -12.26 11.04 13.09
CA HIS A 148 -13.38 11.10 14.00
C HIS A 148 -13.46 9.79 14.79
N VAL A 149 -13.46 9.91 16.11
CA VAL A 149 -13.69 8.78 17.04
C VAL A 149 -15.18 8.54 17.20
N ASN A 150 -15.95 9.62 17.34
CA ASN A 150 -17.41 9.59 17.46
C ASN A 150 -18.06 10.15 16.18
N TRP A 151 -19.26 9.64 15.87
CA TRP A 151 -20.09 10.12 14.77
C TRP A 151 -21.54 10.22 15.25
N PRO A 152 -22.36 11.16 14.73
CA PRO A 152 -23.76 11.25 15.14
C PRO A 152 -24.53 9.98 14.76
N ASP A 153 -25.24 9.37 15.72
CA ASP A 153 -25.95 8.09 15.55
C ASP A 153 -26.98 8.14 14.40
N GLU A 154 -27.61 9.30 14.18
CA GLU A 154 -28.54 9.53 13.09
C GLU A 154 -27.89 9.45 11.70
N LEU A 155 -26.58 9.66 11.62
CA LEU A 155 -25.77 9.56 10.39
C LEU A 155 -25.03 8.23 10.25
N ILE A 156 -25.16 7.33 11.22
CA ILE A 156 -24.61 5.98 11.16
C ILE A 156 -25.67 5.03 10.61
N VAL A 157 -25.32 4.31 9.55
CA VAL A 157 -26.13 3.23 8.98
C VAL A 157 -25.41 1.91 9.19
N LYS A 158 -26.04 0.98 9.92
CA LYS A 158 -25.51 -0.37 10.16
C LYS A 158 -25.99 -1.30 9.04
N LEU A 159 -25.06 -1.98 8.39
CA LEU A 159 -25.37 -2.83 7.24
C LEU A 159 -25.77 -4.23 7.70
N LYS A 160 -27.03 -4.63 7.50
CA LYS A 160 -27.55 -5.92 7.98
C LYS A 160 -26.90 -7.12 7.29
N ASN A 161 -26.61 -6.99 6.00
CA ASN A 161 -25.98 -8.05 5.19
C ASN A 161 -24.45 -8.11 5.37
N TYR A 162 -23.85 -7.11 6.02
CA TYR A 162 -22.41 -7.00 6.23
C TYR A 162 -22.10 -6.73 7.72
N PRO A 163 -22.18 -7.77 8.59
CA PRO A 163 -21.97 -7.62 10.02
C PRO A 163 -20.62 -7.00 10.35
N GLY A 164 -20.61 -6.06 11.31
CA GLY A 164 -19.41 -5.32 11.71
C GLY A 164 -19.03 -4.16 10.79
N LEU A 165 -19.80 -3.92 9.71
CA LEU A 165 -19.62 -2.77 8.84
C LEU A 165 -20.73 -1.72 8.99
N GLU A 166 -20.32 -0.47 8.99
CA GLU A 166 -21.18 0.70 9.05
C GLU A 166 -20.87 1.66 7.90
N LEU A 167 -21.86 2.47 7.52
CA LEU A 167 -21.65 3.67 6.70
C LEU A 167 -21.81 4.89 7.59
N TRP A 168 -20.79 5.75 7.61
CA TRP A 168 -20.84 7.03 8.33
C TRP A 168 -21.07 8.14 7.31
N LEU A 169 -22.29 8.67 7.30
CA LEU A 169 -22.79 9.59 6.28
C LEU A 169 -22.50 11.06 6.65
N ASN A 170 -22.47 11.94 5.66
CA ASN A 170 -22.26 13.38 5.84
C ASN A 170 -23.58 14.17 6.02
N ALA A 171 -24.72 13.56 5.70
CA ALA A 171 -26.06 14.12 5.85
C ALA A 171 -27.11 12.99 5.96
N PRO A 172 -28.30 13.25 6.53
CA PRO A 172 -29.36 12.25 6.60
C PRO A 172 -29.71 11.72 5.19
N PRO A 173 -29.71 10.40 4.95
CA PRO A 173 -30.01 9.84 3.63
C PRO A 173 -31.51 9.93 3.32
N PRO A 174 -31.91 10.09 2.05
CA PRO A 174 -31.07 10.21 0.85
C PRO A 174 -30.49 11.63 0.69
N HIS A 175 -29.18 11.75 0.38
CA HIS A 175 -28.55 13.06 0.19
C HIS A 175 -27.25 12.99 -0.62
N PHE A 176 -27.09 13.87 -1.61
CA PHE A 176 -25.93 13.88 -2.53
C PHE A 176 -24.56 14.02 -1.82
N LYS A 177 -24.49 14.77 -0.71
CA LYS A 177 -23.29 14.86 0.15
C LYS A 177 -22.74 13.50 0.62
N ASN A 178 -23.52 12.43 0.52
CA ASN A 178 -23.13 11.10 0.94
C ASN A 178 -22.35 10.29 -0.11
N GLU A 179 -22.21 10.79 -1.34
CA GLU A 179 -21.55 10.08 -2.47
C GLU A 179 -20.18 9.52 -2.10
N ALA A 180 -19.30 10.33 -1.52
CA ALA A 180 -17.98 9.85 -1.11
C ALA A 180 -17.99 8.94 0.14
N SER A 181 -19.02 9.04 0.99
CA SER A 181 -19.12 8.23 2.23
C SER A 181 -19.72 6.85 1.98
N VAL A 182 -20.63 6.69 1.01
CA VAL A 182 -21.28 5.39 0.74
C VAL A 182 -20.34 4.32 0.19
N ARG A 183 -19.12 4.69 -0.24
CA ARG A 183 -18.06 3.76 -0.67
C ARG A 183 -17.01 3.45 0.40
N LYS A 184 -17.19 4.00 1.61
CA LYS A 184 -16.28 3.81 2.76
C LYS A 184 -17.00 3.08 3.86
N PHE A 185 -16.60 1.84 4.09
CA PHE A 185 -17.13 1.00 5.15
C PHE A 185 -16.29 1.17 6.40
N VAL A 186 -16.96 1.39 7.51
CA VAL A 186 -16.35 1.66 8.81
C VAL A 186 -16.41 0.40 9.66
N ILE A 187 -15.27 0.02 10.23
CA ILE A 187 -15.15 -1.03 11.25
C ILE A 187 -14.97 -0.31 12.59
N ALA A 188 -16.08 -0.13 13.32
CA ALA A 188 -16.11 0.64 14.56
C ALA A 188 -15.73 -0.20 15.80
N ASP A 189 -15.98 -1.51 15.77
CA ASP A 189 -15.75 -2.45 16.88
C ASP A 189 -14.29 -2.94 17.00
N TRP A 190 -13.48 -2.65 15.99
CA TRP A 190 -12.04 -2.90 15.98
C TRP A 190 -11.27 -1.61 15.65
N PRO A 191 -11.28 -0.62 16.57
CA PRO A 191 -10.66 0.66 16.33
C PRO A 191 -9.13 0.56 16.30
N ARG A 192 -8.51 1.63 15.83
CA ARG A 192 -7.07 1.88 15.99
C ARG A 192 -6.75 2.17 17.45
N ARG A 193 -5.44 2.22 17.76
CA ARG A 193 -4.95 2.57 19.10
C ARG A 193 -5.36 3.97 19.57
N ASP A 194 -5.54 4.90 18.64
CA ASP A 194 -6.01 6.28 18.91
C ASP A 194 -7.54 6.38 19.03
N GLY A 195 -8.26 5.24 19.03
CA GLY A 195 -9.71 5.17 19.13
C GLY A 195 -10.45 5.42 17.82
N THR A 196 -9.78 5.90 16.77
CA THR A 196 -10.45 6.13 15.48
C THR A 196 -10.76 4.80 14.78
N PRO A 197 -11.87 4.70 14.04
CA PRO A 197 -12.25 3.45 13.39
C PRO A 197 -11.31 3.11 12.22
N ARG A 198 -11.37 1.87 11.77
CA ARG A 198 -10.67 1.40 10.57
C ARG A 198 -11.60 1.45 9.38
N LEU A 199 -11.04 1.71 8.20
CA LEU A 199 -11.83 1.87 6.98
C LEU A 199 -11.48 0.86 5.90
N ILE A 200 -12.52 0.36 5.23
CA ILE A 200 -12.43 -0.33 3.93
C ILE A 200 -12.99 0.60 2.87
N SER A 201 -12.22 0.90 1.83
CA SER A 201 -12.66 1.76 0.72
C SER A 201 -12.86 0.94 -0.55
N CYS A 202 -14.07 0.97 -1.11
CA CYS A 202 -14.41 0.28 -2.36
C CYS A 202 -14.43 1.27 -3.53
N ASN A 203 -13.23 1.63 -4.01
CA ASN A 203 -13.08 2.59 -5.11
C ASN A 203 -13.59 2.07 -6.46
N GLY A 204 -13.84 0.76 -6.60
CA GLY A 204 -14.49 0.19 -7.78
C GLY A 204 -15.90 0.76 -8.05
N LEU A 205 -16.60 1.24 -7.01
CA LEU A 205 -17.92 1.87 -7.13
C LEU A 205 -17.93 3.20 -7.90
N ILE A 206 -16.75 3.78 -8.18
CA ILE A 206 -16.59 5.04 -8.93
C ILE A 206 -16.75 4.83 -10.44
N ARG A 207 -16.39 3.64 -10.94
CA ARG A 207 -16.42 3.31 -12.38
C ARG A 207 -16.94 1.88 -12.54
N PRO A 208 -18.27 1.68 -12.65
CA PRO A 208 -18.81 0.35 -12.84
C PRO A 208 -18.27 -0.27 -14.13
N ALA A 209 -17.90 -1.54 -14.08
CA ALA A 209 -17.54 -2.30 -15.27
C ALA A 209 -18.82 -2.65 -16.02
N ALA A 210 -19.29 -1.73 -16.87
CA ALA A 210 -20.27 -1.83 -17.97
C ALA A 210 -21.64 -2.53 -17.76
N GLU A 211 -21.86 -3.35 -16.73
CA GLU A 211 -23.08 -4.17 -16.57
C GLU A 211 -23.84 -3.89 -15.26
N GLU A 212 -23.28 -3.09 -14.35
CA GLU A 212 -23.82 -2.94 -13.01
C GLU A 212 -24.25 -1.50 -12.71
N GLU A 213 -25.54 -1.35 -12.49
CA GLU A 213 -26.21 -0.07 -12.25
C GLU A 213 -25.89 0.58 -10.91
N LEU A 214 -25.00 0.05 -10.07
CA LEU A 214 -24.74 0.58 -8.73
C LEU A 214 -23.51 1.51 -8.71
N THR A 215 -23.74 2.82 -8.73
CA THR A 215 -22.71 3.86 -8.54
C THR A 215 -22.81 4.49 -7.15
N ASP A 216 -21.74 5.14 -6.69
CA ASP A 216 -21.78 5.92 -5.45
C ASP A 216 -22.82 7.06 -5.49
N GLU A 217 -23.02 7.69 -6.65
CA GLU A 217 -24.10 8.65 -6.87
C GLU A 217 -25.50 8.07 -6.66
N LYS A 218 -25.75 6.84 -7.13
CA LYS A 218 -27.03 6.15 -6.95
C LYS A 218 -27.20 5.69 -5.50
N LEU A 219 -26.15 5.15 -4.89
CA LEU A 219 -26.13 4.77 -3.48
C LEU A 219 -26.44 5.97 -2.57
N ALA A 220 -25.93 7.17 -2.87
CA ALA A 220 -26.20 8.38 -2.09
C ALA A 220 -27.68 8.82 -2.13
N LYS A 221 -28.45 8.37 -3.13
CA LYS A 221 -29.88 8.65 -3.30
C LYS A 221 -30.77 7.60 -2.63
N LEU A 222 -30.19 6.56 -2.04
CA LEU A 222 -30.93 5.56 -1.29
C LEU A 222 -31.34 6.11 0.09
N SER A 223 -32.52 5.71 0.54
CA SER A 223 -33.00 5.93 1.90
C SER A 223 -32.18 5.13 2.92
N ARG A 224 -32.34 5.48 4.21
CA ARG A 224 -31.72 4.72 5.30
C ARG A 224 -32.05 3.22 5.22
N VAL A 225 -33.32 2.88 5.02
CA VAL A 225 -33.77 1.48 4.99
C VAL A 225 -33.16 0.71 3.82
N GLU A 226 -33.05 1.35 2.66
CA GLU A 226 -32.40 0.74 1.49
C GLU A 226 -30.90 0.54 1.74
N LEU A 227 -30.22 1.51 2.36
CA LEU A 227 -28.81 1.37 2.73
C LEU A 227 -28.58 0.29 3.80
N GLU A 228 -29.45 0.18 4.81
CA GLU A 228 -29.34 -0.86 5.85
C GLU A 228 -29.46 -2.28 5.28
N ASN A 229 -30.27 -2.46 4.23
CA ASN A 229 -30.49 -3.73 3.55
C ASN A 229 -29.66 -3.87 2.26
N LEU A 230 -28.64 -3.02 2.08
CA LEU A 230 -27.78 -3.05 0.91
C LEU A 230 -27.18 -4.45 0.75
N ASP A 231 -27.27 -4.98 -0.46
CA ASP A 231 -26.62 -6.22 -0.85
C ASP A 231 -25.92 -5.99 -2.19
N PHE A 232 -24.60 -6.13 -2.16
CA PHE A 232 -23.76 -6.04 -3.35
C PHE A 232 -23.74 -7.35 -4.14
N GLY A 233 -24.45 -8.41 -3.73
CA GLY A 233 -24.66 -9.62 -4.52
C GLY A 233 -23.39 -10.17 -5.18
N SER A 234 -23.44 -10.33 -6.51
CA SER A 234 -22.32 -10.81 -7.34
C SER A 234 -21.41 -9.70 -7.89
N LEU A 235 -21.61 -8.44 -7.48
CA LEU A 235 -20.84 -7.31 -7.99
C LEU A 235 -19.34 -7.54 -7.74
N ASN A 236 -18.53 -7.43 -8.79
CA ASN A 236 -17.11 -7.77 -8.73
C ASN A 236 -16.21 -6.52 -8.71
N PHE A 237 -16.36 -5.70 -7.67
CA PHE A 237 -15.50 -4.55 -7.44
C PHE A 237 -14.31 -4.89 -6.53
N PHE A 238 -13.22 -4.16 -6.68
CA PHE A 238 -12.11 -4.22 -5.73
C PHE A 238 -12.34 -3.22 -4.59
N CYS A 239 -12.03 -3.67 -3.38
CA CYS A 239 -11.93 -2.83 -2.20
C CYS A 239 -10.52 -2.86 -1.63
N THR A 240 -10.21 -1.89 -0.79
CA THR A 240 -8.89 -1.72 -0.22
C THR A 240 -8.97 -1.15 1.18
N VAL A 241 -8.26 -1.78 2.11
CA VAL A 241 -7.92 -1.25 3.42
C VAL A 241 -6.59 -0.56 3.28
N GLU A 242 -6.57 0.76 3.49
CA GLU A 242 -5.36 1.57 3.32
C GLU A 242 -4.35 1.37 4.46
N LEU A 243 -3.11 1.81 4.22
CA LEU A 243 -1.96 1.72 5.13
C LEU A 243 -2.27 2.19 6.57
N HIS A 244 -3.09 3.23 6.71
CA HIS A 244 -3.46 3.79 8.01
C HIS A 244 -4.62 3.06 8.69
N SER A 245 -5.31 2.17 7.98
CA SER A 245 -6.46 1.40 8.49
C SER A 245 -6.08 -0.05 8.85
N PHE A 246 -4.90 -0.53 8.46
CA PHE A 246 -4.43 -1.88 8.81
C PHE A 246 -3.01 -1.84 9.36
N ASP A 247 -2.88 -2.31 10.61
CA ASP A 247 -1.61 -2.38 11.32
C ASP A 247 -1.52 -3.64 12.17
N PHE A 248 -0.28 -4.02 12.47
CA PHE A 248 0.10 -5.14 13.33
C PHE A 248 1.38 -4.79 14.10
N SER A 249 1.90 -5.69 14.91
CA SER A 249 3.05 -5.41 15.79
C SER A 249 4.35 -5.11 15.03
N GLY A 250 4.46 -5.57 13.77
CA GLY A 250 5.65 -5.45 12.93
C GLY A 250 5.51 -4.45 11.79
N GLY A 251 4.47 -3.61 11.80
CA GLY A 251 4.29 -2.55 10.82
C GLY A 251 2.83 -2.26 10.45
N HIS A 252 2.63 -1.76 9.25
CA HIS A 252 1.31 -1.45 8.69
C HIS A 252 1.27 -1.77 7.20
N GLY A 253 0.07 -1.92 6.66
CA GLY A 253 -0.08 -2.43 5.31
C GLY A 253 -1.37 -2.08 4.63
N ARG A 254 -1.39 -2.33 3.33
CA ARG A 254 -2.59 -2.30 2.51
C ARG A 254 -3.12 -3.73 2.36
N VAL A 255 -4.42 -3.91 2.55
CA VAL A 255 -5.11 -5.17 2.25
C VAL A 255 -6.09 -4.93 1.10
N SER A 256 -5.93 -5.66 0.00
CA SER A 256 -6.85 -5.63 -1.14
C SER A 256 -7.73 -6.87 -1.13
N LEU A 257 -8.98 -6.69 -1.52
CA LEU A 257 -10.03 -7.70 -1.48
C LEU A 257 -11.05 -7.45 -2.58
N GLY A 258 -11.77 -8.52 -2.99
CA GLY A 258 -12.97 -8.38 -3.80
C GLY A 258 -14.18 -8.01 -2.94
N LEU A 259 -15.19 -7.39 -3.55
CA LEU A 259 -16.43 -6.99 -2.86
C LEU A 259 -17.20 -8.20 -2.29
N SER A 260 -17.12 -9.35 -2.95
CA SER A 260 -17.65 -10.63 -2.44
C SER A 260 -17.05 -11.05 -1.09
N SER A 261 -15.87 -10.53 -0.75
CA SER A 261 -15.18 -10.80 0.52
C SER A 261 -15.52 -9.78 1.61
N LEU A 262 -16.24 -8.70 1.28
CA LEU A 262 -16.52 -7.58 2.18
C LEU A 262 -17.20 -8.02 3.47
N ARG A 263 -18.14 -8.97 3.39
CA ARG A 263 -18.90 -9.49 4.53
C ARG A 263 -18.02 -10.12 5.60
N GLU A 264 -16.95 -10.80 5.21
CA GLU A 264 -16.04 -11.52 6.13
C GLU A 264 -14.82 -10.67 6.52
N SER A 265 -14.69 -9.48 5.92
CA SER A 265 -13.50 -8.65 6.04
C SER A 265 -13.22 -8.15 7.46
N PRO A 266 -14.19 -7.71 8.28
CA PRO A 266 -13.90 -7.28 9.65
C PRO A 266 -13.18 -8.35 10.48
N GLU A 267 -13.71 -9.58 10.45
CA GLU A 267 -13.16 -10.72 11.17
C GLU A 267 -11.79 -11.13 10.60
N MET A 268 -11.71 -11.27 9.26
CA MET A 268 -10.47 -11.63 8.59
C MET A 268 -9.35 -10.62 8.87
N LEU A 269 -9.62 -9.32 8.83
CA LEU A 269 -8.60 -8.28 9.09
C LEU A 269 -8.10 -8.34 10.54
N LYS A 270 -9.00 -8.56 11.50
CA LYS A 270 -8.65 -8.75 12.91
C LYS A 270 -7.80 -10.00 13.10
N PHE A 271 -8.18 -11.11 12.47
CA PHE A 271 -7.40 -12.35 12.47
C PHE A 271 -6.01 -12.12 11.87
N LEU A 272 -5.92 -11.51 10.69
CA LEU A 272 -4.67 -11.25 9.98
C LEU A 272 -3.74 -10.36 10.81
N SER A 273 -4.26 -9.29 11.44
CA SER A 273 -3.46 -8.43 12.32
C SER A 273 -2.87 -9.21 13.50
N GLY A 274 -3.66 -10.09 14.12
CA GLY A 274 -3.19 -10.99 15.19
C GLY A 274 -2.19 -12.03 14.69
N TYR A 275 -2.45 -12.66 13.55
CA TYR A 275 -1.59 -13.66 12.91
C TYR A 275 -0.21 -13.08 12.58
N LEU A 276 -0.16 -11.94 11.89
CA LEU A 276 1.09 -11.25 11.57
C LEU A 276 1.78 -10.70 12.81
N SER A 277 1.04 -10.28 13.84
CA SER A 277 1.66 -9.82 15.09
C SER A 277 2.42 -10.92 15.81
N ARG A 278 1.93 -12.17 15.76
CA ARG A 278 2.59 -13.32 16.41
C ARG A 278 3.90 -13.72 15.74
N SER A 279 4.13 -13.35 14.49
CA SER A 279 5.41 -13.64 13.81
C SER A 279 6.52 -12.66 14.18
N VAL A 280 6.21 -11.57 14.89
CA VAL A 280 7.17 -10.53 15.27
C VAL A 280 7.81 -10.87 16.60
N ILE A 281 9.14 -10.94 16.62
CA ILE A 281 9.95 -11.27 17.79
C ILE A 281 10.73 -10.03 18.22
N THR A 282 10.45 -9.57 19.44
CA THR A 282 11.23 -8.55 20.14
C THR A 282 12.23 -9.23 21.07
N ARG A 283 13.53 -9.08 20.83
CA ARG A 283 14.55 -9.53 21.78
C ARG A 283 14.71 -8.43 22.84
N LYS A 284 14.38 -8.75 24.09
CA LYS A 284 14.64 -7.88 25.24
C LYS A 284 16.14 -7.81 25.53
#